data_AF-A0A6B2FWA8-F1
#
_entry.id   AF-A0A6B2FWA8-F1
#
_cell.length_a   1.000
_cell.length_b   1.000
_cell.length_c   1.000
_cell.angle_alpha   90.00
_cell.angle_beta   90.00
_cell.angle_gamma   90.00
#
_symmetry.space_group_name_H-M   'P 1'
#
loop_
_entity.id
_entity.type
_entity.pdbx_description
1 polymer ?
#
loop_
_entity_poly.entity_id
_entity_poly.type
_entity_poly.pdbx_seq_one_letter_code
_entity_poly.pdbx_strand_id
1 'polypeptide(L)'
;MNRSRNSKSQSKNNKIEESPNHAEDTEALLPSSAGRTILYNFKKNDFGAKDFTADLTLKSDHESRPLWVTPEGHIFLEAFSPVYIHAHDFLITISEPLSRPEFIHEYKLTAYSLYAAVSVGLETNDIIEYLSRLSKTNIPTAIIQFIQVF
;
A
#
# COMPACT_ATOMS: atom_id res chain seq x y z
N MET A 1 70.09 8.50 32.53
CA MET A 1 69.12 8.15 33.60
C MET A 1 68.18 9.34 33.80
N ASN A 2 66.87 9.13 33.58
CA ASN A 2 65.70 9.65 34.32
C ASN A 2 65.80 11.06 34.98
N ARG A 3 64.82 11.98 34.90
CA ARG A 3 63.35 11.87 34.80
C ARG A 3 62.76 13.31 34.84
N SER A 4 61.56 13.48 34.27
CA SER A 4 60.43 14.30 34.81
C SER A 4 60.60 15.83 34.81
N ARG A 5 59.65 16.72 34.47
CA ARG A 5 58.23 16.78 34.05
C ARG A 5 58.03 18.28 33.70
N ASN A 6 57.30 18.65 32.65
CA ASN A 6 56.08 19.46 32.82
C ASN A 6 55.29 19.62 31.51
N SER A 7 53.98 19.67 31.71
CA SER A 7 52.84 19.72 30.81
C SER A 7 52.72 20.95 29.91
N LYS A 8 52.12 20.75 28.71
CA LYS A 8 50.99 21.56 28.20
C LYS A 8 50.37 20.93 26.94
N SER A 9 49.14 20.44 27.13
CA SER A 9 47.98 20.43 26.22
C SER A 9 48.22 20.26 24.71
N GLN A 10 47.88 19.06 24.20
CA GLN A 10 47.68 18.80 22.78
C GLN A 10 46.22 18.35 22.57
N SER A 11 45.46 19.17 21.84
CA SER A 11 44.08 18.92 21.47
C SER A 11 43.96 17.66 20.63
N LYS A 12 43.07 16.74 21.03
CA LYS A 12 42.72 15.54 20.28
C LYS A 12 41.85 15.92 19.08
N ASN A 13 42.39 15.82 17.87
CA ASN A 13 41.58 15.71 16.66
C ASN A 13 41.25 14.23 16.44
N ASN A 14 40.00 13.84 16.67
CA ASN A 14 39.46 12.55 16.23
C ASN A 14 39.26 12.60 14.71
N LYS A 15 40.02 11.80 13.96
CA LYS A 15 39.68 11.44 12.58
C LYS A 15 38.57 10.39 12.64
N ILE A 16 37.40 10.74 12.12
CA ILE A 16 36.35 9.79 11.77
C ILE A 16 36.73 9.24 10.40
N GLU A 17 36.91 7.93 10.30
CA GLU A 17 37.05 7.23 9.03
C GLU A 17 35.68 7.27 8.32
N GLU A 18 35.60 8.02 7.21
CA GLU A 18 34.46 7.99 6.30
C GLU A 18 34.39 6.61 5.64
N SER A 19 33.35 5.84 5.97
CA SER A 19 32.96 4.68 5.18
C SER A 19 32.32 5.17 3.87
N PRO A 20 32.53 4.48 2.73
CA PRO A 20 32.07 4.98 1.44
C PRO A 20 30.54 5.00 1.40
N ASN A 21 29.98 6.17 1.04
CA ASN A 21 28.57 6.33 0.72
C ASN A 21 28.20 5.42 -0.46
N HIS A 22 27.57 4.28 -0.20
CA HIS A 22 26.71 3.60 -1.17
C HIS A 22 25.28 4.17 -1.05
N ALA A 23 25.14 5.45 -1.39
CA ALA A 23 23.86 6.14 -1.46
C ALA A 23 23.66 6.82 -2.82
N GLU A 24 24.30 6.28 -3.86
CA GLU A 24 24.03 6.59 -5.25
C GLU A 24 23.50 5.30 -5.87
N ASP A 25 22.21 5.29 -6.25
CA ASP A 25 21.49 4.35 -7.13
C ASP A 25 20.08 3.90 -6.67
N THR A 26 19.51 4.47 -5.60
CA THR A 26 18.07 4.21 -5.27
C THR A 26 17.08 5.18 -5.93
N GLU A 27 17.54 6.23 -6.61
CA GLU A 27 16.67 7.23 -7.26
C GLU A 27 16.22 6.86 -8.67
N ALA A 28 16.73 5.78 -9.26
CA ALA A 28 16.43 5.39 -10.63
C ALA A 28 15.64 4.07 -10.67
N LEU A 29 14.33 4.10 -10.36
CA LEU A 29 13.36 3.03 -10.71
C LEU A 29 11.90 3.38 -10.38
N LEU A 30 11.60 4.42 -9.60
CA LEU A 30 10.22 4.79 -9.31
C LEU A 30 9.52 5.26 -10.60
N PRO A 31 8.46 4.57 -11.06
CA PRO A 31 7.72 5.00 -12.25
C PRO A 31 7.04 6.36 -11.99
N SER A 32 6.70 7.09 -13.04
CA SER A 32 5.97 8.38 -12.94
C SER A 32 4.65 8.29 -12.16
N SER A 33 4.17 7.07 -11.88
CA SER A 33 2.99 6.76 -11.08
C SER A 33 3.24 6.68 -9.57
N ALA A 34 4.49 6.70 -9.07
CA ALA A 34 4.82 6.55 -7.65
C ALA A 34 4.23 7.63 -6.73
N GLY A 35 3.94 8.82 -7.26
CA GLY A 35 3.25 9.91 -6.55
C GLY A 35 1.74 9.96 -6.78
N ARG A 36 1.16 9.05 -7.58
CA ARG A 36 -0.27 9.10 -7.89
C ARG A 36 -1.10 8.70 -6.67
N THR A 37 -2.04 9.57 -6.35
CA THR A 37 -3.15 9.28 -5.44
C THR A 37 -4.38 9.00 -6.28
N ILE A 38 -5.29 8.16 -5.76
CA ILE A 38 -6.57 7.89 -6.40
C ILE A 38 -7.40 9.18 -6.37
N LEU A 39 -7.71 9.71 -7.55
CA LEU A 39 -8.52 10.92 -7.69
C LEU A 39 -10.00 10.50 -7.69
N TYR A 40 -10.70 10.79 -6.61
CA TYR A 40 -12.14 10.54 -6.50
C TYR A 40 -12.83 11.66 -5.73
N ASN A 41 -13.89 12.22 -6.33
CA ASN A 41 -14.67 13.28 -5.70
C ASN A 41 -15.82 12.65 -4.93
N PHE A 42 -15.69 12.56 -3.60
CA PHE A 42 -16.71 11.93 -2.75
C PHE A 42 -17.87 12.87 -2.50
N LYS A 43 -19.08 12.31 -2.50
CA LYS A 43 -20.24 12.98 -1.93
C LYS A 43 -20.23 12.78 -0.42
N LYS A 44 -20.54 13.83 0.32
CA LYS A 44 -20.82 13.74 1.76
C LYS A 44 -22.32 13.76 1.96
N ASN A 45 -22.80 12.95 2.90
CA ASN A 45 -24.18 13.04 3.36
C ASN A 45 -24.36 14.22 4.33
N ASP A 46 -25.58 14.43 4.80
CA ASP A 46 -25.95 15.53 5.72
C ASP A 46 -25.19 15.50 7.05
N PHE A 47 -24.60 14.35 7.40
CA PHE A 47 -23.80 14.14 8.61
C PHE A 47 -22.28 14.21 8.36
N GLY A 48 -21.86 14.54 7.13
CA GLY A 48 -20.46 14.66 6.75
C GLY A 48 -19.73 13.33 6.48
N ALA A 49 -20.44 12.20 6.53
CA ALA A 49 -19.89 10.90 6.17
C ALA A 49 -19.80 10.75 4.65
N LYS A 50 -18.77 10.02 4.18
CA LYS A 50 -18.59 9.74 2.76
C LYS A 50 -19.66 8.76 2.31
N ASP A 51 -20.43 9.15 1.31
CA ASP A 51 -21.49 8.34 0.74
C ASP A 51 -20.99 7.67 -0.54
N PHE A 52 -20.91 6.33 -0.50
CA PHE A 52 -20.48 5.49 -1.61
C PHE A 52 -21.64 4.70 -2.25
N THR A 53 -22.89 4.95 -1.85
CA THR A 53 -24.05 4.17 -2.31
C THR A 53 -24.24 4.20 -3.83
N ALA A 54 -23.85 5.31 -4.48
CA ALA A 54 -23.94 5.45 -5.94
C ALA A 54 -22.87 4.64 -6.69
N ASP A 55 -21.71 4.38 -6.08
CA ASP A 55 -20.58 3.73 -6.73
C ASP A 55 -20.44 2.25 -6.35
N LEU A 56 -21.01 1.85 -5.22
CA LEU A 56 -20.92 0.50 -4.65
C LEU A 56 -22.27 -0.22 -4.74
N THR A 57 -22.56 -0.76 -5.92
CA THR A 57 -23.69 -1.65 -6.17
C THR A 57 -23.38 -3.08 -5.75
N LEU A 58 -24.27 -3.67 -4.95
CA LEU A 58 -24.12 -5.02 -4.43
C LEU A 58 -24.36 -6.06 -5.53
N LYS A 59 -23.49 -7.06 -5.63
CA LYS A 59 -23.67 -8.20 -6.55
C LYS A 59 -24.65 -9.21 -5.95
N SER A 60 -25.32 -9.98 -6.79
CA SER A 60 -26.30 -10.99 -6.35
C SER A 60 -25.72 -12.11 -5.49
N ASP A 61 -24.42 -12.40 -5.63
CA ASP A 61 -23.68 -13.45 -4.93
C ASP A 61 -22.75 -12.90 -3.83
N HIS A 62 -23.05 -11.71 -3.30
CA HIS A 62 -22.22 -10.99 -2.33
C HIS A 62 -21.90 -11.78 -1.04
N GLU A 63 -22.74 -12.74 -0.65
CA GLU A 63 -22.50 -13.57 0.55
C GLU A 63 -21.25 -14.45 0.40
N SER A 64 -20.90 -14.82 -0.84
CA SER A 64 -19.75 -15.68 -1.15
C SER A 64 -18.44 -14.92 -1.38
N ARG A 65 -18.48 -13.58 -1.29
CA ARG A 65 -17.39 -12.68 -1.65
C ARG A 65 -16.90 -11.92 -0.42
N PRO A 66 -15.60 -11.91 -0.10
CA PRO A 66 -15.12 -11.39 1.19
C PRO A 66 -14.70 -9.91 1.18
N LEU A 67 -14.64 -9.25 0.02
CA LEU A 67 -14.06 -7.90 -0.10
C LEU A 67 -15.10 -6.79 -0.28
N TRP A 68 -14.83 -5.63 0.29
CA TRP A 68 -15.36 -4.34 -0.16
C TRP A 68 -14.23 -3.43 -0.60
N VAL A 69 -14.36 -2.84 -1.78
CA VAL A 69 -13.34 -1.94 -2.34
C VAL A 69 -13.95 -0.54 -2.46
N THR A 70 -13.43 0.42 -1.72
CA THR A 70 -13.91 1.81 -1.80
C THR A 70 -13.27 2.54 -2.98
N PRO A 71 -13.90 3.60 -3.50
CA PRO A 71 -13.31 4.42 -4.56
C PRO A 71 -12.02 5.15 -4.15
N GLU A 72 -11.66 5.15 -2.87
CA GLU A 72 -10.44 5.77 -2.33
C GLU A 72 -9.29 4.78 -2.16
N GLY A 73 -9.49 3.51 -2.51
CA GLY A 73 -8.48 2.46 -2.42
C GLY A 73 -8.42 1.75 -1.07
N HIS A 74 -9.35 2.03 -0.15
CA HIS A 74 -9.50 1.19 1.05
C HIS A 74 -10.16 -0.13 0.65
N ILE A 75 -9.63 -1.23 1.18
CA ILE A 75 -10.16 -2.56 0.96
C ILE A 75 -10.44 -3.19 2.31
N PHE A 76 -11.70 -3.55 2.54
CA PHE A 76 -12.11 -4.28 3.73
C PHE A 76 -12.26 -5.77 3.41
N LEU A 77 -11.65 -6.61 4.23
CA LEU A 77 -11.63 -8.07 4.08
C LEU A 77 -12.34 -8.73 5.27
N GLU A 78 -13.35 -9.54 5.00
CA GLU A 78 -14.01 -10.40 5.99
C GLU A 78 -13.16 -11.63 6.32
N ALA A 79 -12.64 -11.70 7.55
CA ALA A 79 -11.80 -12.81 8.02
C ALA A 79 -12.59 -14.11 8.27
N PHE A 80 -13.90 -14.02 8.43
CA PHE A 80 -14.79 -15.16 8.65
C PHE A 80 -15.26 -15.85 7.35
N SER A 81 -14.90 -15.32 6.19
CA SER A 81 -15.29 -15.90 4.90
C SER A 81 -14.51 -17.20 4.63
N PRO A 82 -15.14 -18.25 4.05
CA PRO A 82 -14.45 -19.50 3.70
C PRO A 82 -13.33 -19.30 2.67
N VAL A 83 -13.36 -18.21 1.89
CA VAL A 83 -12.33 -17.87 0.90
C VAL A 83 -11.31 -16.86 1.43
N TYR A 84 -11.30 -16.59 2.75
CA TYR A 84 -10.40 -15.62 3.39
C TYR A 84 -8.94 -15.81 3.02
N ILE A 85 -8.43 -17.05 3.07
CA ILE A 85 -7.00 -17.34 2.84
C ILE A 85 -6.57 -16.83 1.45
N HIS A 86 -7.37 -17.12 0.42
CA HIS A 86 -7.08 -16.68 -0.95
C HIS A 86 -7.14 -15.15 -1.10
N ALA A 87 -8.14 -14.52 -0.48
CA ALA A 87 -8.28 -13.07 -0.52
C ALA A 87 -7.17 -12.36 0.27
N HIS A 88 -6.78 -12.91 1.41
CA HIS A 88 -5.69 -12.42 2.25
C HIS A 88 -4.35 -12.47 1.52
N ASP A 89 -4.00 -13.61 0.93
CA ASP A 89 -2.73 -13.79 0.22
C ASP A 89 -2.63 -12.88 -1.01
N PHE A 90 -3.75 -12.72 -1.73
CA PHE A 90 -3.84 -11.75 -2.82
C PHE A 90 -3.63 -10.32 -2.32
N LEU A 91 -4.30 -9.91 -1.23
CA LEU A 91 -4.17 -8.56 -0.68
C LEU A 91 -2.78 -8.25 -0.13
N ILE A 92 -2.07 -9.22 0.46
CA ILE A 92 -0.67 -9.06 0.87
C ILE A 92 0.22 -8.67 -0.31
N THR A 93 -0.08 -9.23 -1.48
CA THR A 93 0.74 -9.03 -2.68
C THR A 93 0.50 -7.66 -3.31
N ILE A 94 -0.75 -7.18 -3.32
CA ILE A 94 -1.16 -6.00 -4.09
C ILE A 94 -1.45 -4.75 -3.26
N SER A 95 -1.49 -4.85 -1.92
CA SER A 95 -1.91 -3.75 -1.05
C SER A 95 -1.16 -3.72 0.29
N GLU A 96 -1.26 -2.59 0.99
CA GLU A 96 -0.64 -2.40 2.31
C GLU A 96 -1.67 -2.66 3.43
N PRO A 97 -1.34 -3.45 4.47
CA PRO A 97 -2.24 -3.63 5.61
C PRO A 97 -2.28 -2.37 6.49
N LEU A 98 -3.47 -1.90 6.83
CA LEU A 98 -3.69 -0.81 7.80
C LEU A 98 -4.07 -1.35 9.17
N SER A 99 -5.09 -2.21 9.24
CA SER A 99 -5.62 -2.76 10.49
C SER A 99 -6.03 -4.22 10.31
N ARG A 100 -5.72 -5.08 11.30
CA ARG A 100 -6.02 -6.53 11.27
C ARG A 100 -6.66 -7.01 12.59
N PRO A 101 -7.87 -6.52 12.92
CA PRO A 101 -8.63 -7.03 14.06
C PRO A 101 -9.26 -8.40 13.73
N GLU A 102 -9.92 -9.03 14.68
CA GLU A 102 -10.41 -10.41 14.56
C GLU A 102 -11.32 -10.71 13.35
N PHE A 103 -12.20 -9.77 12.97
CA PHE A 103 -13.26 -10.05 12.00
C PHE A 103 -13.13 -9.34 10.65
N ILE A 104 -12.72 -8.07 10.64
CA ILE A 104 -12.67 -7.24 9.43
C ILE A 104 -11.31 -6.58 9.32
N HIS A 105 -10.52 -6.99 8.35
CA HIS A 105 -9.21 -6.38 8.09
C HIS A 105 -9.37 -5.21 7.13
N GLU A 106 -8.50 -4.23 7.28
CA GLU A 106 -8.42 -3.06 6.42
C GLU A 106 -7.05 -3.01 5.74
N TYR A 107 -7.08 -2.90 4.42
CA TYR A 107 -5.94 -2.73 3.55
C TYR A 107 -6.08 -1.45 2.73
N LYS A 108 -4.98 -0.95 2.19
CA LYS A 108 -4.94 0.22 1.33
C LYS A 108 -4.16 -0.08 0.06
N LEU A 109 -4.82 0.15 -1.06
CA LEU A 109 -4.20 0.15 -2.37
C LEU A 109 -3.38 1.43 -2.53
N THR A 110 -2.07 1.28 -2.77
CA THR A 110 -1.14 2.41 -2.93
C THR A 110 -0.36 2.25 -4.23
N ALA A 111 0.19 3.34 -4.75
CA ALA A 111 1.06 3.28 -5.92
C ALA A 111 2.29 2.40 -5.68
N TYR A 112 2.80 2.40 -4.44
CA TYR A 112 3.95 1.63 -4.03
C TYR A 112 3.67 0.13 -4.02
N SER A 113 2.59 -0.29 -3.35
CA SER A 113 2.19 -1.71 -3.32
C SER A 113 1.84 -2.25 -4.71
N LEU A 114 1.16 -1.44 -5.54
CA LEU A 114 0.84 -1.85 -6.90
C LEU A 114 2.10 -2.01 -7.78
N TYR A 115 3.02 -1.06 -7.69
CA TYR A 115 4.29 -1.15 -8.40
C TYR A 115 5.07 -2.39 -7.99
N ALA A 116 5.11 -2.71 -6.69
CA ALA A 116 5.75 -3.93 -6.19
C ALA A 116 5.09 -5.19 -6.77
N ALA A 117 3.76 -5.26 -6.80
CA ALA A 117 3.01 -6.38 -7.37
C ALA A 117 3.30 -6.59 -8.87
N VAL A 118 3.28 -5.51 -9.66
CA VAL A 118 3.59 -5.57 -11.10
C VAL A 118 5.06 -5.95 -11.32
N SER A 119 5.97 -5.46 -10.48
CA SER A 119 7.40 -5.78 -10.56
C SER A 119 7.72 -7.25 -10.29
N VAL A 120 6.87 -7.96 -9.52
CA VAL A 120 7.00 -9.42 -9.31
C VAL A 120 6.23 -10.24 -10.34
N GLY A 121 5.61 -9.59 -11.34
CA GLY A 121 5.03 -10.23 -12.52
C GLY A 121 3.50 -10.38 -12.51
N LEU A 122 2.76 -9.67 -11.65
CA LEU A 122 1.30 -9.63 -11.78
C LEU A 122 0.88 -8.67 -12.90
N GLU A 123 -0.04 -9.13 -13.76
CA GLU A 123 -0.65 -8.27 -14.77
C GLU A 123 -1.77 -7.41 -14.15
N THR A 124 -1.88 -6.17 -14.59
CA THR A 124 -2.91 -5.24 -14.08
C THR A 124 -4.33 -5.73 -14.35
N ASN A 125 -4.55 -6.40 -15.48
CA ASN A 125 -5.84 -7.02 -15.79
C ASN A 125 -6.20 -8.14 -14.81
N ASP A 126 -5.23 -8.99 -14.44
CA ASP A 126 -5.43 -10.05 -13.46
C ASP A 126 -5.78 -9.50 -12.08
N ILE A 127 -5.10 -8.41 -11.66
CA ILE A 127 -5.42 -7.72 -10.41
C ILE A 127 -6.87 -7.22 -10.42
N ILE A 128 -7.29 -6.56 -11.50
CA ILE A 128 -8.67 -6.05 -11.64
C ILE A 128 -9.68 -7.20 -11.65
N GLU A 129 -9.38 -8.29 -12.37
CA GLU A 129 -10.25 -9.45 -12.45
C GLU A 129 -10.39 -10.13 -11.07
N TYR A 130 -9.29 -10.34 -10.35
CA TYR A 130 -9.31 -10.94 -9.02
C TYR A 130 -10.07 -10.06 -8.01
N LEU A 131 -9.83 -8.75 -8.02
CA LEU A 131 -10.62 -7.81 -7.21
C LEU A 131 -12.11 -7.93 -7.55
N SER A 132 -12.46 -7.97 -8.84
CA SER A 132 -13.85 -8.12 -9.27
C SER A 132 -14.45 -9.46 -8.84
N ARG A 133 -13.70 -10.57 -8.85
CA ARG A 133 -14.15 -11.89 -8.40
C ARG A 133 -14.35 -11.96 -6.89
N LEU A 134 -13.52 -11.27 -6.10
CA LEU A 134 -13.59 -11.32 -4.63
C LEU A 134 -14.44 -10.19 -4.01
N SER A 135 -14.74 -9.12 -4.75
CA SER A 135 -15.50 -7.98 -4.25
C SER A 135 -17.00 -8.19 -4.26
N LYS A 136 -17.65 -7.99 -3.11
CA LYS A 136 -19.11 -8.00 -2.93
C LYS A 136 -19.82 -6.99 -3.80
N THR A 137 -19.17 -5.86 -4.07
CA THR A 137 -19.69 -4.80 -4.94
C THR A 137 -18.95 -4.76 -6.27
N ASN A 138 -19.50 -4.02 -7.24
CA ASN A 138 -18.70 -3.63 -8.40
C ASN A 138 -17.43 -2.88 -7.96
N ILE A 139 -16.37 -2.99 -8.78
CA ILE A 139 -15.14 -2.23 -8.55
C ILE A 139 -15.37 -0.81 -9.06
N PRO A 140 -15.12 0.23 -8.24
CA PRO A 140 -15.24 1.61 -8.68
C PRO A 140 -14.30 1.92 -9.86
N THR A 141 -14.77 2.69 -10.83
CA THR A 141 -13.99 3.07 -12.02
C THR A 141 -12.68 3.76 -11.66
N ALA A 142 -12.65 4.55 -10.59
CA ALA A 142 -11.44 5.21 -10.09
C ALA A 142 -10.33 4.21 -9.73
N ILE A 143 -10.68 3.04 -9.19
CA ILE A 143 -9.73 1.97 -8.86
C ILE A 143 -9.21 1.30 -10.13
N ILE A 144 -10.08 1.01 -11.09
CA ILE A 144 -9.70 0.42 -12.37
C ILE A 144 -8.71 1.34 -13.09
N GLN A 145 -9.04 2.64 -13.21
CA GLN A 145 -8.18 3.63 -13.82
C GLN A 145 -6.86 3.79 -13.08
N PHE A 146 -6.87 3.71 -11.75
CA PHE A 146 -5.67 3.77 -10.95
C PHE A 146 -4.76 2.54 -11.17
N ILE A 147 -5.33 1.35 -11.36
CA ILE A 147 -4.54 0.14 -11.59
C ILE A 147 -3.97 0.11 -13.02
N GLN A 148 -4.75 0.52 -14.03
CA GLN A 148 -4.37 0.46 -15.44
C GLN A 148 -3.18 1.35 -15.84
N VAL A 149 -2.74 2.26 -14.97
CA VAL A 149 -1.62 3.17 -15.27
C VAL A 149 -0.26 2.65 -14.79
N PHE A 150 -0.20 1.44 -14.25
CA PHE A 150 1.01 0.69 -13.89
C PHE A 150 1.29 -0.40 -14.92
#